data_AF-A0A1G3AG46-F1
#
_entry.id   AF-A0A1G3AG46-F1
#
_cell.length_a   1.000
_cell.length_b   1.000
_cell.length_c   1.000
_cell.angle_alpha   90.00
_cell.angle_beta   90.00
_cell.angle_gamma   90.00
#
_symmetry.space_group_name_H-M   'P 1'
#
loop_
_entity.id
_entity.type
_entity.pdbx_description
1 polymer ?
#
loop_
_entity_poly.entity_id
_entity_poly.type
_entity_poly.pdbx_seq_one_letter_code
_entity_poly.pdbx_strand_id
1 'polypeptide(L)'
;MKQGTHPKYEQTKVTCGCGNSFATRSTCGKPELKVDICNACHPFYTGKLKYVDTAGRIERFRSKFAKTGYSSLKRNKKAAQAEQAGSEEG
;
A
#
# COMPACT_ATOMS: atom_id res chain seq x y z
N MET A 1 24.94 33.08 10.52
CA MET A 1 25.90 32.04 10.95
C MET A 1 26.91 32.67 11.91
N LYS A 2 27.04 32.13 13.12
CA LYS A 2 28.14 32.48 14.04
C LYS A 2 29.30 31.52 13.78
N GLN A 3 30.55 31.97 13.76
CA GLN A 3 31.67 31.06 13.50
C GLN A 3 31.79 30.02 14.62
N GLY A 4 31.96 28.74 14.26
CA GLY A 4 32.39 27.68 15.19
C GLY A 4 31.32 26.73 15.75
N THR A 5 30.01 26.97 15.58
CA THR A 5 28.96 26.11 16.17
C THR A 5 28.00 25.46 15.17
N HIS A 6 28.27 25.59 13.87
CA HIS A 6 27.38 25.04 12.83
C HIS A 6 27.92 23.73 12.26
N PRO A 7 27.04 22.73 12.07
CA PRO A 7 27.40 21.49 11.38
C PRO A 7 27.75 21.76 9.91
N LYS A 8 28.59 20.89 9.33
CA LYS A 8 29.01 20.98 7.93
C LYS A 8 27.78 20.95 7.01
N TYR A 9 27.65 21.97 6.17
CA TYR A 9 26.54 22.12 5.23
C TYR A 9 27.06 21.93 3.81
N GLU A 10 26.76 20.77 3.24
CA GLU A 10 27.33 20.32 1.97
C GLU A 10 26.22 20.08 0.93
N GLN A 11 26.58 20.09 -0.35
CA GLN A 11 25.65 19.74 -1.42
C GLN A 11 25.48 18.22 -1.48
N THR A 12 24.23 17.76 -1.47
CA THR A 12 23.85 16.35 -1.53
C THR A 12 22.88 16.14 -2.68
N LYS A 13 23.15 15.11 -3.50
CA LYS A 13 22.22 14.66 -4.55
C LYS A 13 21.22 13.68 -3.95
N VAL A 14 19.94 14.02 -4.02
CA VAL A 14 18.86 13.14 -3.58
C VAL A 14 18.33 12.39 -4.79
N THR A 15 18.34 11.06 -4.73
CA THR A 15 17.83 10.18 -5.79
C THR A 15 16.62 9.42 -5.25
N CYS A 16 15.48 9.59 -5.92
CA CYS A 16 14.26 8.89 -5.56
C CYS A 16 14.11 7.56 -6.33
N GLY A 17 13.46 6.56 -5.72
CA GLY A 17 13.14 5.28 -6.35
C GLY A 17 12.29 5.39 -7.63
N CYS A 18 11.59 6.50 -7.84
CA CYS A 18 10.85 6.78 -9.08
C CYS A 18 11.70 7.45 -10.19
N GLY A 19 13.02 7.54 -10.02
CA GLY A 19 13.95 8.07 -11.02
C GLY A 19 14.17 9.60 -10.96
N ASN A 20 13.40 10.31 -10.15
CA ASN A 20 13.62 11.75 -9.95
C ASN A 20 14.91 11.99 -9.12
N SER A 21 15.74 12.93 -9.54
CA SER A 21 16.92 13.35 -8.78
C SER A 21 16.99 14.87 -8.65
N PHE A 22 17.27 15.36 -7.44
CA PHE A 22 17.36 16.80 -7.16
C PHE A 22 18.53 17.10 -6.22
N ALA A 23 19.21 18.23 -6.44
CA ALA A 23 20.33 18.67 -5.62
C ALA A 23 19.81 19.53 -4.46
N THR A 24 20.10 19.12 -3.23
CA THR A 24 19.74 19.87 -2.01
C THR A 24 20.97 20.02 -1.13
N ARG A 25 21.07 21.10 -0.35
CA ARG A 25 22.12 21.21 0.66
C ARG A 25 21.66 20.56 1.97
N SER A 26 22.48 19.67 2.52
CA SER A 26 22.15 18.90 3.73
C SER A 26 23.34 18.88 4.70
N THR A 27 23.04 18.62 5.97
CA THR A 27 24.03 18.38 7.02
C THR A 27 24.37 16.90 7.18
N CYS A 28 23.73 16.01 6.41
CA CYS A 28 23.91 14.56 6.54
C CYS A 28 25.31 14.05 6.15
N GLY A 29 26.23 14.91 5.67
CA GLY A 29 27.62 14.56 5.35
C GLY A 29 27.79 13.46 4.29
N LYS A 30 26.70 13.09 3.61
CA LYS A 30 26.68 12.08 2.54
C LYS A 30 26.45 12.80 1.20
N PRO A 31 27.23 12.48 0.16
CA PRO A 31 27.08 13.09 -1.16
C PRO A 31 25.82 12.60 -1.88
N GLU A 32 25.35 11.39 -1.56
CA GLU A 32 24.16 10.78 -2.16
C GLU A 32 23.15 10.34 -1.10
N LEU A 33 21.89 10.69 -1.31
CA LEU A 33 20.78 10.33 -0.43
C LEU A 33 19.70 9.62 -1.26
N LYS A 34 19.49 8.33 -0.98
CA LYS A 34 18.45 7.54 -1.64
C LYS A 34 17.16 7.63 -0.84
N VAL A 35 16.06 7.98 -1.50
CA VAL A 35 14.74 8.16 -0.87
C VAL A 35 13.68 7.34 -1.61
N ASP A 36 12.80 6.66 -0.86
CA ASP A 36 11.74 5.85 -1.47
C ASP A 36 10.58 6.68 -2.03
N ILE A 37 10.33 7.87 -1.46
CA ILE A 37 9.18 8.72 -1.82
C ILE A 37 9.63 10.19 -1.98
N CYS A 38 9.29 10.81 -3.11
CA CYS A 38 9.49 12.25 -3.35
C CYS A 38 8.16 12.95 -3.72
N ASN A 39 8.21 14.27 -3.96
CA ASN A 39 7.03 15.06 -4.33
C ASN A 39 6.27 14.51 -5.55
N ALA A 40 6.98 13.95 -6.54
CA ALA A 40 6.38 13.40 -7.75
C ALA A 40 5.68 12.05 -7.52
N CYS A 41 5.93 11.42 -6.36
CA CYS A 41 5.62 10.01 -6.14
C CYS A 41 4.79 9.81 -4.86
N HIS A 42 4.64 10.84 -4.03
CA HIS A 42 3.79 10.79 -2.84
C HIS A 42 2.30 10.78 -3.27
N PRO A 43 1.48 9.87 -2.73
CA PRO A 43 0.06 9.73 -3.08
C PRO A 43 -0.74 11.03 -2.95
N PHE A 44 -0.33 11.90 -2.02
CA PHE A 44 -0.93 13.23 -1.83
C PHE A 44 -0.80 14.13 -3.07
N TYR A 45 0.39 14.18 -3.71
CA TYR A 45 0.63 15.05 -4.86
C TYR A 45 0.15 14.46 -6.18
N THR A 46 0.11 13.13 -6.26
CA THR A 46 -0.29 12.43 -7.50
C THR A 46 -1.80 12.23 -7.60
N GLY A 47 -2.56 12.45 -6.52
CA GLY A 47 -4.03 12.35 -6.48
C GLY A 47 -4.60 10.95 -6.75
N LYS A 48 -3.74 10.02 -7.16
CA LYS A 48 -4.06 8.61 -7.35
C LYS A 48 -3.71 7.92 -6.05
N LEU A 49 -4.72 7.45 -5.33
CA LEU A 49 -4.56 6.42 -4.34
C LEU A 49 -3.86 5.25 -5.05
N LYS A 50 -2.54 5.12 -4.88
CA LYS A 50 -1.88 3.82 -5.03
C LYS A 50 -2.58 2.97 -3.99
N TYR A 51 -3.59 2.22 -4.40
CA TYR A 51 -4.20 1.21 -3.57
C TYR A 51 -3.03 0.35 -3.09
N VAL A 52 -2.64 0.53 -1.83
CA VAL A 52 -1.95 -0.52 -1.07
C VAL A 52 -3.05 -1.52 -0.83
N ASP A 53 -3.39 -2.21 -1.91
CA ASP A 53 -4.55 -3.06 -1.99
C ASP A 53 -4.39 -4.09 -0.88
N THR A 54 -5.52 -4.52 -0.35
CA THR A 54 -5.74 -5.69 0.47
C THR A 54 -5.26 -6.99 -0.23
N ALA A 55 -3.99 -6.99 -0.66
CA ALA A 55 -3.39 -7.91 -1.61
C ALA A 55 -3.47 -9.36 -1.13
N GLY A 56 -3.50 -9.57 0.18
CA GLY A 56 -3.68 -10.91 0.73
C GLY A 56 -5.13 -11.39 0.80
N ARG A 57 -6.11 -10.53 1.09
CA ARG A 57 -7.47 -10.99 1.43
C ARG A 57 -8.27 -11.33 0.17
N ILE A 58 -8.17 -10.50 -0.87
CA ILE A 58 -8.84 -10.76 -2.16
C ILE A 58 -8.19 -11.95 -2.87
N GLU A 59 -6.86 -12.04 -2.82
CA GLU A 59 -6.14 -13.18 -3.42
C GLU A 59 -6.42 -14.48 -2.67
N ARG A 60 -6.38 -14.50 -1.32
CA ARG A 60 -6.79 -15.67 -0.52
C ARG A 60 -8.24 -16.06 -0.75
N PHE A 61 -9.14 -15.09 -0.93
CA PHE A 61 -10.53 -15.34 -1.29
C PHE A 61 -10.60 -16.01 -2.67
N ARG A 62 -9.97 -15.42 -3.69
CA ARG A 62 -9.92 -15.99 -5.05
C ARG A 62 -9.34 -17.40 -5.05
N SER A 63 -8.22 -17.66 -4.35
CA SER A 63 -7.62 -19.00 -4.25
C SER A 63 -8.50 -20.02 -3.52
N LYS A 64 -9.20 -19.60 -2.46
CA LYS A 64 -10.10 -20.48 -1.69
C LYS A 64 -11.37 -20.83 -2.46
N PHE A 65 -11.89 -19.91 -3.27
CA PHE A 65 -13.11 -20.09 -4.04
C PHE A 65 -12.89 -20.52 -5.51
N ALA A 66 -11.64 -20.57 -6.00
CA ALA A 66 -11.31 -21.10 -7.32
C ALA A 66 -11.55 -22.61 -7.47
N LYS A 67 -11.33 -23.40 -6.39
CA LYS A 67 -11.56 -24.86 -6.39
C LYS A 67 -13.01 -25.25 -6.16
N THR A 68 -13.78 -24.38 -5.50
CA THR A 68 -15.17 -24.64 -5.13
C THR A 68 -16.01 -23.55 -5.76
N GLY A 69 -16.31 -23.72 -7.05
CA GLY A 69 -17.05 -22.72 -7.83
C GLY A 69 -18.32 -22.25 -7.13
N TYR A 70 -18.71 -21.00 -7.41
CA TYR A 70 -19.83 -20.24 -6.82
C TYR A 70 -21.19 -20.99 -6.79
N SER A 71 -21.32 -22.08 -7.56
CA SER A 71 -22.45 -23.01 -7.57
C SER A 71 -22.65 -23.80 -6.26
N SER A 72 -21.57 -24.12 -5.55
CA SER A 72 -21.64 -24.88 -4.28
C SER A 72 -22.31 -24.09 -3.16
N LEU A 73 -22.06 -22.77 -3.10
CA LEU A 73 -22.69 -21.86 -2.15
C LEU A 73 -24.18 -21.68 -2.44
N LYS A 74 -24.60 -21.74 -3.71
CA LYS A 74 -26.03 -21.64 -4.08
C LYS A 74 -26.82 -22.87 -3.62
N ARG A 75 -26.23 -24.07 -3.66
CA ARG A 75 -26.83 -25.28 -3.07
C ARG A 75 -26.86 -25.24 -1.55
N ASN A 76 -25.75 -24.86 -0.91
CA ASN A 76 -25.71 -24.80 0.56
C ASN A 76 -26.58 -23.67 1.13
N LYS A 77 -26.72 -22.54 0.43
CA LYS A 77 -27.64 -21.47 0.82
C LYS A 77 -29.11 -21.87 0.60
N LYS A 78 -29.43 -22.64 -0.45
CA LYS A 78 -30.77 -23.19 -0.67
C LYS A 78 -31.14 -24.27 0.36
N ALA A 79 -30.15 -25.06 0.83
CA ALA A 79 -30.34 -26.02 1.91
C ALA A 79 -30.52 -25.33 3.28
N ALA A 80 -29.67 -24.35 3.61
CA ALA A 80 -29.78 -23.59 4.86
C ALA A 80 -31.06 -22.75 4.98
N GLN A 81 -31.59 -22.24 3.86
CA GLN A 81 -32.87 -21.51 3.83
C GLN A 81 -34.10 -22.44 3.97
N ALA A 82 -33.97 -23.72 3.65
CA ALA A 82 -35.05 -24.69 3.86
C ALA A 82 -35.13 -25.15 5.34
N GLU A 83 -34.00 -25.21 6.05
CA GLU A 83 -33.98 -25.51 7.50
C GLU A 83 -34.51 -24.35 8.36
N GLN A 84 -34.23 -23.09 8.00
CA GLN A 84 -34.69 -21.94 8.78
C GLN A 84 -36.21 -21.67 8.67
N ALA A 85 -36.86 -22.12 7.58
CA ALA A 85 -38.31 -22.01 7.43
C ALA A 85 -39.10 -23.07 8.25
N GLY A 86 -38.43 -24.10 8.76
CA GLY A 86 -39.06 -25.16 9.56
C GLY A 86 -39.03 -24.93 11.08
N SER A 87 -38.36 -23.87 11.56
CA SER A 87 -38.19 -23.59 13.00
C SER A 87 -39.02 -22.42 13.53
N GLU A 88 -39.89 -21.80 12.70
CA GLU A 88 -40.75 -20.67 13.10
C GLU A 88 -42.25 -21.04 13.24
N GLU A 89 -42.64 -22.31 13.07
CA GLU A 89 -44.02 -22.80 13.30
C GLU A 89 -44.12 -23.90 14.39
N GLY A 90 -43.36 -23.76 15.48
CA GLY A 90 -43.45 -24.61 16.66
C GLY A 90 -43.46 -23.80 17.96
#